data_AF-W6T5N7-F1
#
_entry.id   AF-W6T5N7-F1
#
_cell.length_a   1.000
_cell.length_b   1.000
_cell.length_c   1.000
_cell.angle_alpha   90.00
_cell.angle_beta   90.00
_cell.angle_gamma   90.00
#
_symmetry.space_group_name_H-M   'P 1'
#
loop_
_entity.id
_entity.type
_entity.pdbx_description
1 polymer ?
#
loop_
_entity_poly.entity_id
_entity_poly.type
_entity_poly.pdbx_seq_one_letter_code
_entity_poly.pdbx_strand_id
1 'polypeptide(L)'
;MTDYLNKFAALLVQLNDTERDEVLEFYREYILDAQLDTYEDCVAELGTPKQLARKVLADYSIRFNENLQDSDSSKPQKSKAGVRAIWLVVLALLSTPITIPALIVIMAILFAVAAVVFALGVALVCGLFGLTILGFGMLTAGIGVFGQSIWVACFYIGTGLAIIGGELLILPLVVWFISLIIQGVSKVVQRLYHRFVKRNRAERGGRHHEKNH
;
A
#
# COMPACT_ATOMS: atom_id res chain seq x y z
N MET A 1 -11.41 56.40 14.16
CA MET A 1 -11.55 55.10 13.47
C MET A 1 -11.15 55.09 11.98
N THR A 2 -11.89 55.72 11.06
CA THR A 2 -11.71 55.57 9.59
C THR A 2 -10.34 56.00 9.05
N ASP A 3 -9.74 57.03 9.62
CA ASP A 3 -8.40 57.50 9.26
C ASP A 3 -7.30 56.46 9.56
N TYR A 4 -7.49 55.62 10.58
CA TYR A 4 -6.55 54.54 10.93
C TYR A 4 -6.55 53.43 9.88
N LEU A 5 -7.74 52.94 9.51
CA LEU A 5 -7.90 51.90 8.49
C LEU A 5 -7.43 52.37 7.11
N ASN A 6 -7.65 53.65 6.74
CA ASN A 6 -7.15 54.20 5.48
C ASN A 6 -5.62 54.20 5.41
N LYS A 7 -4.95 54.60 6.51
CA LYS A 7 -3.49 54.56 6.60
C LYS A 7 -2.94 53.14 6.61
N PHE A 8 -3.65 52.21 7.26
CA PHE A 8 -3.30 50.80 7.26
C PHE A 8 -3.45 50.17 5.86
N ALA A 9 -4.55 50.44 5.15
CA ALA A 9 -4.80 49.99 3.78
C ALA A 9 -3.69 50.46 2.81
N ALA A 10 -3.26 51.72 2.92
CA ALA A 10 -2.18 52.28 2.10
C ALA A 10 -0.82 51.60 2.32
N LEU A 11 -0.64 50.87 3.42
CA LEU A 11 0.60 50.17 3.76
C LEU A 11 0.59 48.69 3.34
N LEU A 12 -0.56 48.15 2.92
CA LEU A 12 -0.75 46.77 2.47
C LEU A 12 -0.61 46.60 0.94
N VAL A 13 0.09 47.52 0.26
CA VAL A 13 0.25 47.50 -1.22
C VAL A 13 0.94 46.23 -1.74
N GLN A 14 1.64 45.49 -0.88
CA GLN A 14 2.30 44.24 -1.26
C GLN A 14 1.34 43.03 -1.33
N LEU A 15 0.11 43.15 -0.81
CA LEU A 15 -0.94 42.14 -0.94
C LEU A 15 -1.73 42.33 -2.24
N ASN A 16 -2.25 41.23 -2.78
CA ASN A 16 -3.24 41.32 -3.87
C ASN A 16 -4.54 41.96 -3.37
N ASP A 17 -5.32 42.53 -4.28
CA ASP A 17 -6.54 43.28 -3.93
C ASP A 17 -7.52 42.47 -3.07
N THR A 18 -7.74 41.20 -3.40
CA THR A 18 -8.61 40.30 -2.62
C THR A 18 -8.09 40.04 -1.21
N GLU A 19 -6.80 39.78 -1.04
CA GLU A 19 -6.19 39.49 0.28
C GLU A 19 -6.15 40.74 1.15
N ARG A 20 -5.92 41.90 0.53
CA ARG A 20 -5.97 43.20 1.21
C ARG A 20 -7.38 43.49 1.71
N ASP A 21 -8.40 43.24 0.91
CA ASP A 21 -9.79 43.49 1.29
C ASP A 21 -10.24 42.55 2.43
N GLU A 22 -9.85 41.28 2.40
CA GLU A 22 -10.09 40.32 3.49
C GLU A 22 -9.46 40.77 4.82
N VAL A 23 -8.21 41.22 4.78
CA VAL A 23 -7.50 41.72 5.97
C VAL A 23 -8.17 42.99 6.51
N LEU A 24 -8.56 43.92 5.62
CA LEU A 24 -9.21 45.16 6.02
C LEU A 24 -10.59 44.91 6.65
N GLU A 25 -11.35 43.95 6.13
CA GLU A 25 -12.66 43.58 6.67
C GLU A 25 -12.52 42.97 8.07
N PHE A 26 -11.54 42.07 8.27
CA PHE A 26 -11.26 41.47 9.57
C PHE A 26 -10.96 42.53 10.65
N TYR A 27 -10.05 43.47 10.35
CA TYR A 27 -9.72 44.51 11.32
C TYR A 27 -10.82 45.56 11.47
N ARG A 28 -11.65 45.79 10.45
CA ARG A 28 -12.85 46.61 10.57
C ARG A 28 -13.85 45.98 11.55
N GLU A 29 -14.11 44.69 11.43
CA GLU A 29 -14.98 43.96 12.36
C GLU A 29 -14.43 43.98 13.79
N TYR A 30 -13.12 43.75 13.95
CA TYR A 30 -12.46 43.81 15.25
C TYR A 30 -12.57 45.19 15.92
N ILE A 31 -12.32 46.28 15.18
CA ILE A 31 -12.41 47.65 15.71
C ILE A 31 -13.86 48.00 16.11
N LEU A 32 -14.86 47.48 15.38
CA LEU A 32 -16.28 47.65 15.71
C LEU A 32 -16.67 46.87 16.97
N ASP A 33 -16.23 45.61 17.11
CA ASP A 33 -16.52 44.76 18.27
C ASP A 33 -15.83 45.28 19.54
N ALA A 34 -14.59 45.75 19.41
CA ALA A 34 -13.81 46.34 20.49
C ALA A 34 -14.20 47.80 20.83
N GLN A 35 -15.19 48.38 20.13
CA GLN A 35 -15.66 49.76 20.32
C GLN A 35 -14.53 50.81 20.29
N LEU A 36 -13.60 50.67 19.35
CA LEU A 36 -12.46 51.57 19.19
C LEU A 36 -12.85 52.77 18.31
N ASP A 37 -13.49 53.76 18.92
CA ASP A 37 -14.10 54.89 18.21
C ASP A 37 -13.05 55.92 17.72
N THR A 38 -11.99 56.16 18.51
CA THR A 38 -10.98 57.17 18.16
C THR A 38 -9.74 56.57 17.49
N TYR A 39 -8.94 57.43 16.86
CA TYR A 39 -7.67 57.01 16.27
C TYR A 39 -6.67 56.56 17.36
N GLU A 40 -6.70 57.20 18.53
CA GLU A 40 -5.79 56.86 19.63
C GLU A 40 -6.13 55.51 20.25
N ASP A 41 -7.41 55.17 20.37
CA ASP A 41 -7.86 53.86 20.84
C ASP A 41 -7.37 52.74 19.90
N CYS A 42 -7.46 52.98 18.58
CA CYS A 42 -6.91 52.05 17.59
C CYS A 42 -5.39 51.89 17.73
N VAL A 43 -4.66 52.98 18.01
CA VAL A 43 -3.21 52.93 18.21
C VAL A 43 -2.82 52.23 19.52
N ALA A 44 -3.59 52.40 20.58
CA ALA A 44 -3.36 51.78 21.87
C ALA A 44 -3.51 50.25 21.80
N GLU A 45 -4.55 49.77 21.12
CA GLU A 45 -4.88 48.34 21.07
C GLU A 45 -4.15 47.60 19.92
N LEU A 46 -4.09 48.20 18.72
CA LEU A 46 -3.53 47.56 17.53
C LEU A 46 -2.10 48.01 17.19
N GLY A 47 -1.58 49.02 17.89
CA GLY A 47 -0.31 49.68 17.58
C GLY A 47 -0.44 50.70 16.45
N THR A 48 0.66 51.26 15.99
CA THR A 48 0.62 52.18 14.83
C THR A 48 0.26 51.44 13.54
N PRO A 49 -0.40 52.08 12.54
CA PRO A 49 -0.75 51.42 11.27
C PRO A 49 0.45 50.75 10.57
N LYS A 50 1.65 51.33 10.73
CA LYS A 50 2.91 50.80 10.20
C LYS A 50 3.41 49.55 10.93
N GLN A 51 3.21 49.46 12.24
CA GLN A 51 3.57 48.27 13.01
C GLN A 51 2.61 47.12 12.68
N LEU A 52 1.31 47.40 12.64
CA LEU A 52 0.30 46.42 12.26
C LEU A 52 0.54 45.88 10.85
N ALA A 53 0.76 46.76 9.87
CA ALA A 53 1.03 46.37 8.48
C ALA A 53 2.26 45.47 8.36
N ARG A 54 3.36 45.77 9.07
CA ARG A 54 4.56 44.93 9.08
C ARG A 54 4.30 43.54 9.67
N LYS A 55 3.52 43.46 10.75
CA LYS A 55 3.18 42.18 11.39
C LYS A 55 2.35 41.30 10.46
N VAL A 56 1.33 41.89 9.83
CA VAL A 56 0.46 41.19 8.87
C VAL A 56 1.25 40.75 7.64
N LEU A 57 2.03 41.64 7.04
CA LEU A 57 2.88 41.31 5.89
C LEU A 57 3.88 40.19 6.20
N ALA A 58 4.45 40.18 7.40
CA ALA A 58 5.36 39.12 7.82
C ALA A 58 4.65 37.75 7.93
N ASP A 59 3.48 37.69 8.57
CA ASP A 59 2.70 36.45 8.70
C ASP A 59 2.28 35.89 7.34
N TYR A 60 1.83 36.76 6.43
CA TYR A 60 1.49 36.41 5.05
C TYR A 60 2.71 35.93 4.26
N SER A 61 3.89 36.54 4.46
CA SER A 61 5.12 36.13 3.77
C SER A 61 5.61 34.74 4.21
N ILE A 62 5.42 34.37 5.48
CA ILE A 62 5.79 33.04 6.00
C ILE A 62 4.87 31.97 5.40
N ARG A 63 3.55 32.22 5.37
CA ARG A 63 2.59 31.31 4.71
C ARG A 63 2.85 31.15 3.22
N PHE A 64 3.35 32.19 2.54
CA PHE A 64 3.75 32.12 1.13
C PHE A 64 5.01 31.26 0.95
N ASN A 65 5.99 31.36 1.87
CA ASN A 65 7.26 30.64 1.79
C ASN A 65 7.12 29.14 2.16
N GLU A 66 6.24 28.81 3.12
CA GLU A 66 5.91 27.43 3.47
C GLU A 66 5.24 26.69 2.28
N ASN A 67 4.40 27.39 1.51
CA ASN A 67 3.79 26.84 0.27
C ASN A 67 4.79 26.68 -0.89
N LEU A 68 5.93 27.38 -0.88
CA LEU A 68 6.99 27.25 -1.89
C LEU A 68 7.92 26.06 -1.61
N GLN A 69 8.09 25.66 -0.35
CA GLN A 69 8.99 24.56 0.02
C GLN A 69 8.42 23.17 -0.33
N ASP A 70 7.11 23.07 -0.59
CA ASP A 70 6.44 21.89 -1.17
C ASP A 70 6.38 21.89 -2.71
N SER A 71 7.02 22.85 -3.38
CA SER A 71 6.85 23.10 -4.82
C SER A 71 8.17 23.23 -5.59
N ASP A 72 8.96 22.14 -5.71
CA ASP A 72 9.96 21.99 -6.79
C ASP A 72 9.30 21.68 -8.15
N SER A 73 8.27 22.44 -8.51
CA SER A 73 7.77 22.55 -9.89
C SER A 73 6.97 23.84 -10.06
N SER A 74 7.59 24.76 -10.78
CA SER A 74 7.20 26.16 -11.01
C SER A 74 5.84 26.36 -11.72
N LYS A 75 4.97 27.17 -11.07
CA LYS A 75 3.91 28.08 -11.62
C LYS A 75 2.67 27.47 -12.33
N PRO A 76 1.53 28.19 -12.41
CA PRO A 76 0.61 28.52 -11.32
C PRO A 76 -0.82 28.06 -11.67
N GLN A 77 -1.50 27.27 -10.84
CA GLN A 77 -2.94 27.06 -11.06
C GLN A 77 -3.68 26.79 -9.75
N LYS A 78 -4.15 27.88 -9.12
CA LYS A 78 -5.06 27.90 -7.97
C LYS A 78 -6.40 27.15 -8.21
N SER A 79 -6.65 26.56 -9.39
CA SER A 79 -7.79 25.66 -9.64
C SER A 79 -7.43 24.17 -9.70
N LYS A 80 -6.14 23.80 -9.74
CA LYS A 80 -5.73 22.38 -9.79
C LYS A 80 -5.74 21.70 -8.44
N ALA A 81 -5.77 22.40 -7.30
CA ALA A 81 -5.86 21.74 -6.00
C ALA A 81 -7.25 21.14 -5.79
N GLY A 82 -8.32 21.89 -6.07
CA GLY A 82 -9.69 21.40 -6.07
C GLY A 82 -9.93 20.38 -7.18
N VAL A 83 -9.43 20.61 -8.41
CA VAL A 83 -9.53 19.62 -9.49
C VAL A 83 -8.67 18.39 -9.22
N ARG A 84 -7.49 18.48 -8.59
CA ARG A 84 -6.69 17.31 -8.16
C ARG A 84 -7.33 16.59 -6.99
N ALA A 85 -7.94 17.29 -6.03
CA ALA A 85 -8.67 16.68 -4.95
C ALA A 85 -9.93 15.98 -5.47
N ILE A 86 -10.71 16.63 -6.32
CA ILE A 86 -11.86 16.03 -7.02
C ILE A 86 -11.39 14.92 -7.95
N TRP A 87 -10.27 15.06 -8.66
CA TRP A 87 -9.70 14.01 -9.50
C TRP A 87 -9.20 12.83 -8.68
N LEU A 88 -8.58 13.06 -7.51
CA LEU A 88 -8.15 12.01 -6.59
C LEU A 88 -9.34 11.38 -5.88
N VAL A 89 -10.40 12.14 -5.57
CA VAL A 89 -11.65 11.65 -4.98
C VAL A 89 -12.46 10.89 -6.02
N VAL A 90 -12.51 11.33 -7.28
CA VAL A 90 -13.11 10.60 -8.41
C VAL A 90 -12.27 9.38 -8.75
N LEU A 91 -10.94 9.47 -8.79
CA LEU A 91 -10.05 8.32 -8.97
C LEU A 91 -10.15 7.35 -7.78
N ALA A 92 -10.35 7.84 -6.56
CA ALA A 92 -10.59 7.03 -5.38
C ALA A 92 -12.00 6.41 -5.38
N LEU A 93 -13.04 7.14 -5.82
CA LEU A 93 -14.43 6.73 -5.99
C LEU A 93 -14.64 5.82 -7.20
N LEU A 94 -13.74 5.86 -8.20
CA LEU A 94 -13.68 4.96 -9.33
C LEU A 94 -12.77 3.76 -9.02
N SER A 95 -11.76 3.96 -8.16
CA SER A 95 -10.98 2.89 -7.58
C SER A 95 -11.78 2.08 -6.56
N THR A 96 -12.72 2.65 -5.80
CA THR A 96 -13.57 1.90 -4.85
C THR A 96 -14.44 0.83 -5.51
N PRO A 97 -15.14 1.08 -6.62
CA PRO A 97 -15.86 0.05 -7.36
C PRO A 97 -14.92 -0.85 -8.15
N ILE A 98 -13.63 -0.52 -8.31
CA ILE A 98 -12.61 -1.40 -8.90
C ILE A 98 -11.86 -2.24 -7.86
N THR A 99 -11.78 -1.79 -6.60
CA THR A 99 -11.04 -2.50 -5.54
C THR A 99 -11.79 -3.74 -5.12
N ILE A 100 -13.12 -3.67 -5.03
CA ILE A 100 -13.95 -4.84 -4.73
C ILE A 100 -13.78 -5.94 -5.80
N PRO A 101 -13.98 -5.68 -7.11
CA PRO A 101 -13.77 -6.70 -8.13
C PRO A 101 -12.28 -7.10 -8.27
N ALA A 102 -11.33 -6.18 -8.11
CA ALA A 102 -9.90 -6.53 -8.10
C ALA A 102 -9.54 -7.47 -6.95
N LEU A 103 -10.09 -7.25 -5.75
CA LEU A 103 -9.91 -8.14 -4.60
C LEU A 103 -10.50 -9.52 -4.86
N ILE A 104 -11.70 -9.57 -5.46
CA ILE A 104 -12.35 -10.84 -5.85
C ILE A 104 -11.49 -11.59 -6.87
N VAL A 105 -10.95 -10.90 -7.88
CA VAL A 105 -10.06 -11.52 -8.88
C VAL A 105 -8.77 -12.04 -8.23
N ILE A 106 -8.15 -11.26 -7.34
CA ILE A 106 -6.94 -11.69 -6.62
C ILE A 106 -7.23 -12.92 -5.74
N MET A 107 -8.36 -12.93 -5.03
CA MET A 107 -8.79 -14.09 -4.24
C MET A 107 -9.09 -15.31 -5.12
N ALA A 108 -9.76 -15.12 -6.25
CA ALA A 108 -10.04 -16.19 -7.20
C ALA A 108 -8.73 -16.78 -7.78
N ILE A 109 -7.76 -15.94 -8.12
CA ILE A 109 -6.44 -16.40 -8.58
C ILE A 109 -5.71 -17.16 -7.47
N LEU A 110 -5.71 -16.65 -6.25
CA LEU A 110 -5.09 -17.32 -5.11
C LEU A 110 -5.73 -18.70 -4.86
N PHE A 111 -7.06 -18.76 -4.90
CA PHE A 111 -7.80 -20.01 -4.75
C PHE A 111 -7.52 -20.98 -5.90
N ALA A 112 -7.49 -20.51 -7.15
CA ALA A 112 -7.17 -21.33 -8.31
C ALA A 112 -5.75 -21.92 -8.21
N VAL A 113 -4.76 -21.09 -7.83
CA VAL A 113 -3.39 -21.56 -7.60
C VAL A 113 -3.35 -22.61 -6.49
N ALA A 114 -4.03 -22.36 -5.37
CA ALA A 114 -4.11 -23.33 -4.26
C ALA A 114 -4.78 -24.64 -4.71
N ALA A 115 -5.88 -24.57 -5.46
CA ALA A 115 -6.59 -25.73 -6.00
C ALA A 115 -5.72 -26.54 -6.97
N VAL A 116 -4.96 -25.87 -7.86
CA VAL A 116 -4.03 -26.53 -8.78
C VAL A 116 -2.91 -27.24 -8.01
N VAL A 117 -2.30 -26.58 -7.03
CA VAL A 117 -1.25 -27.19 -6.19
C VAL A 117 -1.80 -28.39 -5.42
N PHE A 118 -3.02 -28.27 -4.86
CA PHE A 118 -3.70 -29.36 -4.17
C PHE A 118 -4.00 -30.53 -5.12
N ALA A 119 -4.57 -30.25 -6.30
CA ALA A 119 -4.89 -31.26 -7.30
C ALA A 119 -3.64 -31.99 -7.80
N LEU A 120 -2.53 -31.28 -8.02
CA LEU A 120 -1.23 -31.87 -8.34
C LEU A 120 -0.74 -32.79 -7.22
N GLY A 121 -0.86 -32.36 -5.96
CA GLY A 121 -0.52 -33.19 -4.80
C GLY A 121 -1.35 -34.49 -4.75
N VAL A 122 -2.67 -34.38 -4.90
CA VAL A 122 -3.57 -35.54 -4.93
C VAL A 122 -3.25 -36.46 -6.11
N ALA A 123 -3.07 -35.91 -7.31
CA ALA A 123 -2.74 -36.70 -8.50
C ALA A 123 -1.43 -37.47 -8.33
N LEU A 124 -0.42 -36.87 -7.69
CA LEU A 124 0.85 -37.52 -7.41
C LEU A 124 0.68 -38.66 -6.41
N VAL A 125 -0.06 -38.45 -5.32
CA VAL A 125 -0.37 -39.50 -4.33
C VAL A 125 -1.15 -40.65 -4.96
N CYS A 126 -2.20 -40.34 -5.73
CA CYS A 126 -2.99 -41.35 -6.45
C CYS A 126 -2.15 -42.10 -7.49
N GLY A 127 -1.23 -41.42 -8.18
CA GLY A 127 -0.31 -42.04 -9.13
C GLY A 127 0.62 -43.05 -8.46
N LEU A 128 1.23 -42.68 -7.33
CA LEU A 128 2.05 -43.60 -6.52
C LEU A 128 1.23 -44.80 -6.04
N PHE A 129 0.04 -44.57 -5.47
CA PHE A 129 -0.87 -45.66 -5.08
C PHE A 129 -1.24 -46.57 -6.26
N GLY A 130 -1.53 -46.02 -7.45
CA GLY A 130 -1.80 -46.82 -8.64
C GLY A 130 -0.61 -47.69 -9.05
N LEU A 131 0.61 -47.13 -9.00
CA LEU A 131 1.85 -47.85 -9.28
C LEU A 131 2.12 -48.98 -8.28
N THR A 132 1.89 -48.76 -6.99
CA THR A 132 2.01 -49.85 -5.98
C THR A 132 1.05 -51.00 -6.26
N ILE A 133 -0.21 -50.71 -6.56
CA ILE A 133 -1.23 -51.72 -6.86
C ILE A 133 -0.85 -52.48 -8.14
N LEU A 134 -0.37 -51.78 -9.16
CA LEU A 134 0.12 -52.41 -10.39
C LEU A 134 1.32 -53.33 -10.12
N GLY A 135 2.31 -52.87 -9.35
CA GLY A 135 3.47 -53.67 -8.97
C GLY A 135 3.11 -54.94 -8.21
N PHE A 136 2.24 -54.82 -7.20
CA PHE A 136 1.70 -55.97 -6.46
C PHE A 136 0.82 -56.90 -7.33
N GLY A 137 0.03 -56.32 -8.24
CA GLY A 137 -0.75 -57.08 -9.21
C GLY A 137 0.13 -57.92 -10.13
N MET A 138 1.25 -57.37 -10.59
CA MET A 138 2.22 -58.12 -11.40
C MET A 138 2.95 -59.21 -10.60
N LEU A 139 3.28 -58.96 -9.33
CA LEU A 139 3.86 -59.99 -8.45
C LEU A 139 2.91 -61.17 -8.25
N THR A 140 1.63 -60.89 -7.96
CA THR A 140 0.63 -61.96 -7.77
C THR A 140 0.31 -62.69 -9.07
N ALA A 141 0.22 -61.98 -10.20
CA ALA A 141 0.08 -62.59 -11.53
C ALA A 141 1.27 -63.49 -11.89
N GLY A 142 2.50 -63.08 -11.57
CA GLY A 142 3.71 -63.87 -11.80
C GLY A 142 3.69 -65.22 -11.09
N ILE A 143 3.18 -65.27 -9.86
CA ILE A 143 3.00 -66.53 -9.11
C ILE A 143 1.94 -67.41 -9.79
N GLY A 144 0.84 -66.82 -10.28
CA GLY A 144 -0.24 -67.55 -10.95
C GLY A 144 0.18 -68.21 -12.27
N VAL A 145 1.11 -67.60 -13.00
CA VAL A 145 1.58 -68.08 -14.32
C VAL A 145 2.78 -69.02 -14.22
N PHE A 146 3.28 -69.29 -12.99
CA PHE A 146 4.44 -70.16 -12.74
C PHE A 146 4.30 -71.56 -13.33
N GLY A 147 3.08 -72.11 -13.35
CA GLY A 147 2.79 -73.43 -13.94
C GLY A 147 2.73 -73.46 -15.47
N GLN A 148 2.65 -72.31 -16.14
CA GLN A 148 2.59 -72.23 -17.60
C GLN A 148 3.97 -72.03 -18.23
N SER A 149 4.73 -71.06 -17.73
CA SER A 149 6.07 -70.77 -18.24
C SER A 149 6.89 -70.02 -17.19
N ILE A 150 8.03 -70.61 -16.83
CA ILE A 150 9.00 -70.03 -15.91
C ILE A 150 9.53 -68.68 -16.41
N TRP A 151 9.73 -68.53 -17.72
CA TRP A 151 10.21 -67.28 -18.31
C TRP A 151 9.19 -66.14 -18.14
N VAL A 152 7.90 -66.45 -18.34
CA VAL A 152 6.81 -65.48 -18.17
C VAL A 152 6.67 -65.10 -16.70
N ALA A 153 6.69 -66.07 -15.79
CA ALA A 153 6.65 -65.81 -14.35
C ALA A 153 7.82 -64.94 -13.87
N CYS A 154 9.05 -65.22 -14.30
CA CYS A 154 10.22 -64.40 -13.99
C CYS A 154 10.09 -62.97 -14.53
N PHE A 155 9.52 -62.80 -15.73
CA PHE A 155 9.28 -61.47 -16.28
C PHE A 155 8.30 -60.67 -15.42
N TYR A 156 7.13 -61.22 -15.09
CA TYR A 156 6.13 -60.54 -14.26
C TYR A 156 6.63 -60.21 -12.85
N ILE A 157 7.37 -61.13 -12.22
CA ILE A 157 7.97 -60.88 -10.91
C ILE A 157 9.04 -59.80 -11.01
N GLY A 158 9.91 -59.87 -12.02
CA GLY A 158 10.96 -58.89 -12.26
C GLY A 158 10.42 -57.49 -12.53
N THR A 159 9.37 -57.36 -13.36
CA THR A 159 8.74 -56.06 -13.64
C THR A 159 8.01 -55.51 -12.42
N GLY A 160 7.30 -56.36 -11.66
CA GLY A 160 6.66 -55.95 -10.41
C GLY A 160 7.67 -55.42 -9.39
N LEU A 161 8.81 -56.11 -9.24
CA LEU A 161 9.89 -55.68 -8.36
C LEU A 161 10.58 -54.40 -8.86
N ALA A 162 10.76 -54.26 -10.18
CA ALA A 162 11.32 -53.06 -10.79
C ALA A 162 10.42 -51.82 -10.61
N ILE A 163 9.10 -51.99 -10.69
CA ILE A 163 8.13 -50.90 -10.44
C ILE A 163 8.22 -50.45 -8.98
N ILE A 164 8.16 -51.39 -8.04
CA ILE A 164 8.24 -51.07 -6.59
C ILE A 164 9.62 -50.47 -6.24
N GLY A 165 10.69 -51.03 -6.79
CA GLY A 165 12.05 -50.50 -6.61
C GLY A 165 12.22 -49.10 -7.21
N GLY A 166 11.66 -48.87 -8.39
CA GLY A 166 11.63 -47.55 -9.03
C GLY A 166 10.85 -46.53 -8.22
N GLU A 167 9.70 -46.92 -7.68
CA GLU A 167 8.90 -46.09 -6.80
C GLU A 167 9.67 -45.65 -5.55
N LEU A 168 10.36 -46.60 -4.89
CA LEU A 168 11.18 -46.30 -3.71
C LEU A 168 12.32 -45.31 -4.01
N LEU A 169 12.92 -45.38 -5.21
CA LEU A 169 13.95 -44.44 -5.66
C LEU A 169 13.38 -43.05 -5.97
N ILE A 170 12.14 -42.97 -6.44
CA ILE A 170 11.47 -41.71 -6.79
C ILE A 170 10.94 -41.00 -5.53
N LEU A 171 10.55 -41.72 -4.47
CA LEU A 171 10.07 -41.14 -3.21
C LEU A 171 10.96 -40.02 -2.63
N PRO A 172 12.29 -40.19 -2.43
CA PRO A 172 13.13 -39.11 -1.92
C PRO A 172 13.20 -37.91 -2.87
N LEU A 173 13.13 -38.13 -4.19
CA LEU A 173 13.11 -37.05 -5.18
C LEU A 173 11.81 -36.25 -5.09
N VAL A 174 10.68 -36.92 -4.89
CA VAL A 174 9.37 -36.28 -4.67
C VAL A 174 9.36 -35.46 -3.38
N VAL A 175 9.83 -36.03 -2.27
CA VAL A 175 9.90 -35.31 -0.98
C VAL A 175 10.81 -34.09 -1.09
N TRP A 176 11.96 -34.24 -1.76
CA TRP A 176 12.85 -33.12 -2.07
C TRP A 176 12.14 -32.05 -2.89
N PHE A 177 11.41 -32.42 -3.95
CA PHE A 177 10.67 -31.48 -4.79
C PHE A 177 9.55 -30.75 -4.03
N ILE A 178 8.80 -31.45 -3.17
CA ILE A 178 7.78 -30.85 -2.30
C ILE A 178 8.43 -29.85 -1.33
N SER A 179 9.57 -30.23 -0.74
CA SER A 179 10.31 -29.33 0.15
C SER A 179 10.82 -28.08 -0.58
N LEU A 180 11.19 -28.20 -1.86
CA LEU A 180 11.59 -27.10 -2.73
C LEU A 180 10.43 -26.10 -2.92
N ILE A 181 9.22 -26.62 -3.17
CA ILE A 181 8.00 -25.79 -3.31
C ILE A 181 7.71 -25.07 -2.00
N ILE A 182 7.71 -25.77 -0.86
CA ILE A 182 7.43 -25.18 0.46
C ILE A 182 8.44 -24.07 0.79
N GLN A 183 9.72 -24.32 0.54
CA GLN A 183 10.78 -23.32 0.73
C GLN A 183 10.63 -22.13 -0.22
N GLY A 184 10.27 -22.38 -1.48
CA GLY A 184 9.99 -21.34 -2.47
C GLY A 184 8.85 -20.42 -2.03
N VAL A 185 7.72 -21.00 -1.63
CA VAL A 185 6.56 -20.27 -1.10
C VAL A 185 6.95 -19.48 0.15
N SER A 186 7.64 -20.12 1.10
CA SER A 186 8.08 -19.46 2.34
C SER A 186 8.96 -18.24 2.07
N LYS A 187 9.90 -18.34 1.11
CA LYS A 187 10.75 -17.21 0.71
C LYS A 187 9.96 -16.08 0.05
N VAL A 188 8.98 -16.41 -0.79
CA VAL A 188 8.11 -15.40 -1.42
C VAL A 188 7.26 -14.69 -0.36
N VAL A 189 6.65 -15.44 0.55
CA VAL A 189 5.85 -14.90 1.66
C VAL A 189 6.71 -14.02 2.56
N GLN A 190 7.90 -14.48 2.96
CA GLN A 190 8.83 -13.68 3.76
C GLN A 190 9.24 -12.40 3.03
N ARG A 191 9.51 -12.46 1.73
CA ARG A 191 9.90 -11.29 0.92
C ARG A 191 8.75 -10.29 0.81
N LEU A 192 7.51 -10.77 0.67
CA LEU A 192 6.31 -9.93 0.62
C LEU A 192 6.04 -9.30 2.00
N TYR A 193 6.12 -10.09 3.06
CA TYR A 193 5.97 -9.62 4.44
C TYR A 193 6.99 -8.54 4.79
N HIS A 194 8.28 -8.75 4.49
CA HIS A 194 9.31 -7.75 4.75
C HIS A 194 9.12 -6.47 3.93
N ARG A 195 8.66 -6.57 2.68
CA ARG A 195 8.45 -5.41 1.81
C ARG A 195 7.25 -4.55 2.25
N PHE A 196 6.20 -5.16 2.79
CA PHE A 196 4.99 -4.43 3.20
C PHE A 196 4.95 -4.08 4.70
N VAL A 197 5.39 -4.97 5.59
CA VAL A 197 5.27 -4.75 7.05
C VAL A 197 6.41 -3.92 7.62
N LYS A 198 7.64 -4.02 7.07
CA LYS A 198 8.78 -3.23 7.59
C LYS A 198 8.73 -1.75 7.15
N ARG A 199 8.04 -1.44 6.05
CA ARG A 199 7.85 -0.05 5.58
C ARG A 199 6.93 0.77 6.51
N ASN A 200 5.98 0.13 7.19
CA ASN A 200 5.10 0.80 8.17
C ASN A 200 5.72 1.02 9.56
N ARG A 201 6.88 0.43 9.87
CA ARG A 201 7.54 0.58 11.19
C ARG A 201 8.56 1.70 11.24
N ALA A 202 9.05 2.18 10.10
CA ALA A 202 9.96 3.33 10.02
C ALA A 202 9.27 4.66 10.32
N GLU A 203 7.95 4.76 10.15
CA GLU A 203 7.19 6.01 10.38
C GLU A 203 6.70 6.19 11.83
N ARG A 204 6.77 5.15 12.68
CA ARG A 204 6.32 5.23 14.09
C ARG A 204 7.44 5.34 15.12
N GLY A 205 8.71 5.18 14.72
CA GLY A 205 9.86 5.22 15.64
C GLY A 205 10.42 6.62 15.92
N GLY A 206 10.06 7.64 15.12
CA GLY A 206 10.64 8.98 15.22
C GLY A 206 9.99 9.93 16.25
N ARG A 207 8.83 9.60 16.84
CA ARG A 207 8.07 10.52 17.70
C ARG A 207 8.22 10.31 19.22
N HIS A 208 9.24 9.58 19.65
CA HIS A 208 9.45 9.30 21.08
C HIS A 208 10.70 9.97 21.69
N HIS A 209 11.46 10.74 20.92
CA HIS A 209 12.69 11.41 21.42
C HIS A 209 12.55 12.92 21.67
N GLU A 210 11.38 13.52 21.51
CA GLU A 210 11.19 14.97 21.65
C GLU A 210 10.21 15.33 22.78
N LYS A 211 10.38 14.73 23.96
CA LYS A 211 9.64 15.14 25.16
C LYS A 211 10.46 15.32 26.42
N ASN A 212 11.78 15.28 26.32
CA ASN A 212 12.67 15.63 27.43
C ASN A 212 13.76 16.56 26.91
N HIS A 213 13.45 17.86 26.79
CA HIS A 213 14.42 18.95 26.95
C HIS A 213 13.66 20.25 27.21
#